data_AF-A0A9D9L1R2-F1
#
_entry.id   AF-A0A9D9L1R2-F1
#
_cell.length_a   1.000
_cell.length_b   1.000
_cell.length_c   1.000
_cell.angle_alpha   90.00
_cell.angle_beta   90.00
_cell.angle_gamma   90.00
#
_symmetry.space_group_name_H-M   'P 1'
#
loop_
_entity.id
_entity.type
_entity.pdbx_description
1 polymer ?
#
loop_
_entity_poly.entity_id
_entity_poly.type
_entity_poly.pdbx_seq_one_letter_code
_entity_poly.pdbx_strand_id
1 'polypeptide(L)' 'MSKKVLVISSSLRNNSNSETLARQAAKSGMQGWVDCFDKARLAGVLSGGGLADAGDAKRSEHYMQAAYDLGKDL' A
#
# COMPACT_ATOMS: atom_id res chain seq x y z
N MET A 1 -10.39 -1.14 21.01
CA MET A 1 -9.27 -1.41 20.07
C MET A 1 -9.76 -1.15 18.65
N SER A 2 -9.15 -0.19 17.94
CA SER A 2 -9.45 0.04 16.51
C SER A 2 -8.69 -0.99 15.66
N LYS A 3 -9.38 -1.59 14.69
CA LYS A 3 -8.81 -2.49 13.69
C LYS A 3 -7.86 -1.70 12.79
N LYS A 4 -6.66 -2.23 12.55
CA LYS A 4 -5.64 -1.62 11.71
C LYS A 4 -5.82 -2.11 10.28
N VAL A 5 -5.96 -1.19 9.33
CA VAL A 5 -6.08 -1.49 7.90
C VAL A 5 -4.80 -1.08 7.19
N LEU A 6 -4.27 -1.96 6.34
CA LEU A 6 -3.11 -1.69 5.51
C LEU A 6 -3.49 -1.73 4.03
N VAL A 7 -2.76 -0.95 3.22
CA VAL A 7 -2.85 -1.00 1.76
C VAL A 7 -1.50 -1.38 1.20
N ILE A 8 -1.47 -2.44 0.39
CA ILE A 8 -0.31 -2.81 -0.41
C ILE A 8 -0.77 -2.83 -1.85
N SER A 9 -0.16 -1.99 -2.68
CA SER A 9 -0.47 -1.87 -4.11
C SER A 9 0.80 -1.97 -4.95
N SER A 10 0.64 -2.30 -6.22
CA SER A 10 1.71 -2.24 -7.22
C SER A 10 1.27 -1.41 -8.43
N SER A 11 2.25 -0.94 -9.20
CA SER A 11 2.00 -0.30 -10.49
C SER A 11 3.12 -0.58 -11.48
N LEU A 12 2.80 -0.50 -12.77
CA LEU A 12 3.73 -0.78 -13.87
C LEU A 12 4.91 0.20 -13.94
N ARG A 13 4.71 1.48 -13.65
CA ARG A 13 5.68 2.54 -13.94
C ARG A 13 6.27 3.10 -12.65
N ASN A 14 7.55 2.88 -12.41
CA ASN A 14 8.23 3.51 -11.28
C ASN A 14 8.40 5.03 -11.48
N ASN A 15 8.28 5.82 -10.42
CA ASN A 15 8.48 7.28 -10.42
C ASN A 15 7.70 8.07 -11.50
N SER A 16 6.49 7.61 -11.84
CA SER A 16 5.63 8.27 -12.82
C SER A 16 4.45 9.00 -12.17
N ASN A 17 3.90 10.00 -12.87
CA ASN A 17 2.66 10.65 -12.43
C ASN A 17 1.50 9.65 -12.28
N SER A 18 1.42 8.63 -13.16
CA SER A 18 0.42 7.56 -13.09
C SER A 18 0.56 6.72 -11.82
N GLU A 19 1.79 6.40 -11.39
CA GLU A 19 2.03 5.70 -10.12
C GLU A 19 1.63 6.56 -8.92
N THR A 20 2.01 7.83 -8.95
CA THR A 20 1.65 8.76 -7.86
C THR A 20 0.13 8.86 -7.73
N LEU A 21 -0.60 8.97 -8.85
CA LEU A 21 -2.06 8.99 -8.86
C LEU A 21 -2.66 7.67 -8.36
N ALA A 22 -2.15 6.53 -8.83
CA ALA A 22 -2.63 5.21 -8.39
C ALA A 22 -2.47 5.02 -6.87
N ARG A 23 -1.30 5.40 -6.32
CA ARG A 23 -1.02 5.37 -4.88
C ARG A 23 -1.99 6.26 -4.09
N GLN A 24 -2.24 7.48 -4.56
CA GLN A 24 -3.17 8.39 -3.90
C GLN A 24 -4.62 7.89 -3.99
N ALA A 25 -5.04 7.35 -5.13
CA ALA A 25 -6.38 6.79 -5.30
C ALA A 25 -6.62 5.61 -4.34
N ALA A 26 -5.67 4.67 -4.23
CA ALA A 26 -5.75 3.55 -3.30
C ALA A 26 -5.82 4.01 -1.84
N LYS A 27 -4.97 4.98 -1.46
CA LYS A 27 -5.00 5.59 -0.12
C LYS A 27 -6.34 6.25 0.17
N SER A 28 -6.81 7.13 -0.72
CA SER A 28 -8.05 7.90 -0.51
C SER A 28 -9.29 7.02 -0.48
N GLY A 29 -9.37 6.00 -1.34
CA GLY A 29 -10.48 5.04 -1.31
C GLY A 29 -10.55 4.28 0.01
N MET A 30 -9.40 3.84 0.53
CA MET A 30 -9.33 3.15 1.82
C MET A 30 -9.54 4.08 3.00
N GLN A 31 -9.08 5.33 2.91
CA GLN A 31 -9.36 6.36 3.91
C GLN A 31 -10.86 6.61 4.03
N GLY A 32 -11.55 6.88 2.91
CA GLY A 32 -12.99 7.10 2.91
C GLY A 32 -13.77 5.90 3.43
N TRP A 33 -13.31 4.67 3.14
CA TRP A 33 -13.92 3.46 3.71
C TRP A 33 -13.76 3.40 5.23
N VAL A 34 -12.54 3.58 5.79
CA VAL A 34 -12.33 3.52 7.25
C VAL A 34 -13.03 4.66 7.99
N ASP A 35 -13.22 5.82 7.36
CA ASP A 35 -13.94 6.96 7.94
C ASP A 35 -15.41 6.63 8.23
N CYS A 36 -15.99 5.62 7.57
CA CYS A 36 -17.35 5.13 7.86
C CYS A 36 -17.41 4.15 9.05
N PHE A 37 -16.27 3.70 9.59
CA PHE A 37 -16.23 2.68 10.64
C PHE A 37 -15.33 3.13 11.81
N ASP A 38 -15.93 3.63 12.89
CA ASP A 38 -15.24 4.15 14.09
C ASP A 38 -14.26 3.16 14.75
N LYS A 39 -14.42 1.87 14.47
CA LYS A 39 -13.56 0.80 14.97
C LYS A 39 -12.49 0.36 13.96
N ALA A 40 -12.24 1.12 12.91
CA ALA A 40 -11.17 0.89 11.95
C ALA A 40 -10.32 2.16 11.78
N ARG A 41 -9.05 1.99 11.39
CA ARG A 41 -8.18 3.09 10.96
C ARG A 41 -7.22 2.63 9.88
N LEU A 42 -6.92 3.53 8.94
CA LEU A 42 -5.83 3.31 8.01
C LEU A 42 -4.50 3.42 8.77
N ALA A 43 -3.75 2.33 8.83
CA ALA A 43 -2.51 2.22 9.60
C ALA A 43 -1.26 2.44 8.74
N GLY A 44 -1.36 2.26 7.42
CA GLY A 44 -0.27 2.53 6.50
C GLY A 44 -0.55 2.09 5.06
N VAL A 45 0.30 2.56 4.15
CA VAL A 45 0.19 2.33 2.71
C VAL A 45 1.58 2.08 2.14
N LEU A 46 1.73 1.02 1.35
CA LEU A 46 2.92 0.73 0.56
C LEU A 46 2.54 0.59 -0.92
N SER A 47 3.27 1.30 -1.79
CA SER A 47 3.11 1.24 -3.24
C SER A 47 4.43 0.79 -3.87
N GLY A 48 4.40 -0.34 -4.58
CA GLY A 48 5.51 -0.87 -5.36
C GLY A 48 5.45 -0.40 -6.81
N GLY A 49 6.21 0.63 -7.16
CA GLY A 49 6.34 1.10 -8.54
C GLY A 49 7.29 0.23 -9.35
N GLY A 50 6.93 -0.09 -10.59
CA GLY A 50 7.72 -0.96 -11.46
C GLY A 50 7.54 -2.46 -11.20
N LEU A 51 6.54 -2.86 -10.41
CA LEU A 51 6.17 -4.26 -10.19
C LEU A 51 5.00 -4.60 -11.13
N ALA A 52 5.34 -5.09 -12.32
CA ALA A 52 4.42 -5.28 -13.43
C ALA A 52 3.93 -6.73 -13.53
N ASP A 53 4.85 -7.67 -13.41
CA ASP A 53 4.60 -9.08 -13.66
C ASP A 53 4.47 -9.88 -12.36
N ALA A 54 3.87 -11.06 -12.49
CA ALA A 54 3.75 -12.01 -11.40
C ALA A 54 5.16 -12.36 -10.88
N GLY A 55 5.36 -12.16 -9.57
CA GLY A 55 6.61 -12.47 -8.89
C GLY A 55 7.63 -11.33 -8.86
N ASP A 56 7.37 -10.16 -9.47
CA ASP A 56 8.27 -9.00 -9.40
C ASP A 56 8.55 -8.58 -7.96
N ALA A 57 7.51 -8.55 -7.13
CA ALA A 57 7.63 -8.23 -5.71
C ALA A 57 8.64 -9.13 -5.00
N LYS A 58 8.63 -10.44 -5.28
CA LYS A 58 9.54 -11.42 -4.65
C LYS A 58 11.01 -11.16 -5.00
N ARG A 59 11.28 -10.52 -6.13
CA ARG A 59 12.63 -10.19 -6.60
C ARG A 59 13.13 -8.84 -6.07
N SER A 60 12.26 -8.08 -5.39
CA SER A 60 12.61 -6.80 -4.80
C SER A 60 12.76 -6.94 -3.29
N GLU A 61 13.99 -7.12 -2.81
CA GLU A 61 14.29 -7.12 -1.37
C GLU A 61 13.78 -5.84 -0.69
N HIS A 62 13.95 -4.70 -1.37
CA HIS A 62 13.47 -3.40 -0.89
C HIS A 62 11.97 -3.40 -0.58
N TYR A 63 11.12 -3.83 -1.52
CA TYR A 63 9.67 -3.83 -1.30
C TYR A 63 9.21 -4.95 -0.37
N MET A 64 9.89 -6.10 -0.35
CA MET A 64 9.60 -7.17 0.59
C MET A 64 9.91 -6.75 2.03
N GLN A 65 11.05 -6.08 2.26
CA GLN A 65 11.40 -5.54 3.56
C GLN A 65 10.44 -4.44 3.98
N ALA A 66 10.10 -3.51 3.08
CA ALA A 66 9.15 -2.44 3.37
C ALA A 66 7.75 -2.99 3.73
N ALA A 67 7.29 -4.07 3.06
CA ALA A 67 6.03 -4.72 3.38
C ALA A 67 6.06 -5.43 4.74
N TYR A 68 7.17 -6.07 5.07
CA TYR A 68 7.38 -6.68 6.39
C TYR A 68 7.37 -5.61 7.49
N ASP A 69 8.16 -4.54 7.33
CA ASP A 69 8.26 -3.46 8.31
C ASP A 69 6.93 -2.73 8.50
N LEU A 70 6.15 -2.56 7.43
CA LEU A 70 4.80 -1.99 7.49
C LEU A 70 3.87 -2.80 8.40
N GLY A 71 4.01 -4.13 8.41
CA GLY A 71 3.18 -5.02 9.21
C GLY A 71 3.73 -5.35 10.61
N LYS A 72 5.03 -5.20 10.82
CA LYS A 72 5.74 -5.72 11.99
C LYS A 72 5.28 -5.14 13.33
N ASP A 73 5.00 -3.82 13.37
CA ASP A 73 4.67 -3.11 14.61
C ASP A 73 3.16 -2.78 14.74
N LEU A 74 2.32 -3.54 14.02
CA LEU A 74 0.86 -3.41 14.05
C LEU A 74 0.19 -4.43 14.98
#